data_AF-F7AAC2-F1
#
_entry.id   AF-F7AAC2-F1
#
_cell.length_a   1.000
_cell.length_b   1.000
_cell.length_c   1.000
_cell.angle_alpha   90.00
_cell.angle_beta   90.00
_cell.angle_gamma   90.00
#
_symmetry.space_group_name_H-M   'P 1'
#
loop_
_entity.id
_entity.type
_entity.pdbx_description
1 polymer ?
#
loop_
_entity_poly.entity_id
_entity_poly.type
_entity_poly.pdbx_seq_one_letter_code
_entity_poly.pdbx_strand_id
1 'polypeptide(L)'
;MAHITINQYLQQVYEAIDTRDGASCAELVSFKHPHVANPRLQMASPEEKCQQVLEPPYDEMFAAHLRCTYAVGNHDFIEAYKCQTVIVQSFLRAFQAHKEENWALPVMYAVALDLRVFANNADQQLVKKGKSKVGDMLEKAAELLMSCFRVCASDTRAGIEDSKKWGMLFLVNQLFKIYFKINKLHLCKPLIRAIDSSNLRDDYSTAQRVTYRYYVGRKAMFDSDFKQAEEYLSFAFEHCHRSSQKNKRMILIYLLPVKMLLGHMPTIELLKKYHLMQFAEVTKAVSEGNLLLLNEALTKHETFFIRCGIFLILEKLKIITYRNLFKKVVTLKAISPISTRSWSSASRTPSLHCPQCVDAQP
;
A
#
# COMPACT_ATOMS: atom_id res chain seq x y z
N MET A 1 32.83 9.45 -0.84
CA MET A 1 31.66 10.35 -0.85
C MET A 1 31.67 11.44 0.24
N ALA A 2 32.47 11.33 1.32
CA ALA A 2 32.48 12.28 2.45
C ALA A 2 33.05 13.70 2.17
N HIS A 3 33.42 14.04 0.92
CA HIS A 3 34.10 15.30 0.60
C HIS A 3 33.56 16.05 -0.62
N ILE A 4 32.44 15.62 -1.21
CA ILE A 4 31.90 16.32 -2.38
C ILE A 4 31.51 17.76 -2.01
N THR A 5 32.01 18.73 -2.78
CA THR A 5 31.62 20.14 -2.62
C THR A 5 30.28 20.39 -3.31
N ILE A 6 29.61 21.50 -2.97
CA ILE A 6 28.36 21.87 -3.66
C ILE A 6 28.57 22.05 -5.16
N ASN A 7 29.68 22.68 -5.58
CA ASN A 7 29.95 22.88 -7.01
C ASN A 7 30.17 21.55 -7.73
N GLN A 8 30.88 20.60 -7.11
CA GLN A 8 31.04 19.25 -7.68
C GLN A 8 29.70 18.50 -7.76
N TYR A 9 28.86 18.64 -6.74
CA TYR A 9 27.53 18.02 -6.72
C TYR A 9 26.63 18.62 -7.83
N LEU A 10 26.56 19.95 -7.94
CA LEU A 10 25.77 20.62 -8.97
C LEU A 10 26.29 20.33 -10.38
N GLN A 11 27.61 20.19 -10.55
CA GLN A 11 28.20 19.79 -11.82
C GLN A 11 27.77 18.36 -12.22
N GLN A 12 27.77 17.41 -11.29
CA GLN A 12 27.27 16.05 -11.53
C GLN A 12 25.78 16.05 -11.89
N VAL A 13 24.99 16.91 -11.23
CA VAL A 13 23.57 17.08 -11.56
C VAL A 13 23.40 17.64 -12.96
N TYR A 14 24.16 18.68 -13.32
CA TYR A 14 24.14 19.28 -14.65
C TYR A 14 24.48 18.24 -15.72
N GLU A 15 25.58 17.50 -15.54
CA GLU A 15 26.00 16.45 -16.46
C GLU A 15 24.94 15.36 -16.63
N ALA A 16 24.31 14.92 -15.53
CA ALA A 16 23.24 13.92 -15.59
C ALA A 16 21.98 14.43 -16.32
N ILE A 17 21.65 15.72 -16.22
CA ILE A 17 20.52 16.33 -16.94
C ILE A 17 20.86 16.50 -18.42
N ASP A 18 22.04 17.05 -18.73
CA ASP A 18 22.50 17.33 -20.09
C ASP A 18 22.65 16.05 -20.92
N THR A 19 23.24 15.01 -20.31
CA THR A 19 23.38 13.68 -20.93
C THR A 19 22.09 12.84 -20.89
N ARG A 20 21.03 13.35 -20.25
CA ARG A 20 19.75 12.64 -20.03
C ARG A 20 19.91 11.29 -19.31
N ASP A 21 20.90 11.20 -18.41
CA ASP A 21 21.07 10.05 -17.52
C ASP A 21 20.10 10.14 -16.34
N GLY A 22 18.91 9.58 -16.55
CA GLY A 22 17.88 9.53 -15.53
C GLY A 22 18.26 8.76 -14.28
N ALA A 23 19.11 7.73 -14.39
CA ALA A 23 19.49 6.90 -13.26
C ALA A 23 20.41 7.69 -12.31
N SER A 24 21.46 8.33 -12.86
CA SER A 24 22.35 9.17 -12.07
C SER A 24 21.62 10.38 -11.47
N CYS A 25 20.76 11.05 -12.26
CA CYS A 25 19.96 12.17 -11.76
C CYS A 25 19.01 11.73 -10.62
N ALA A 26 18.41 10.53 -10.74
CA ALA A 26 17.56 9.97 -9.70
C ALA A 26 18.32 9.69 -8.40
N GLU A 27 19.56 9.19 -8.48
CA GLU A 27 20.41 9.00 -7.30
C GLU A 27 20.77 10.34 -6.64
N LEU A 28 21.08 11.36 -7.43
CA LEU A 28 21.44 12.68 -6.93
C LEU A 28 20.26 13.40 -6.25
N VAL A 29 19.02 13.17 -6.67
CA VAL A 29 17.84 13.73 -5.98
C VAL A 29 17.24 12.80 -4.91
N SER A 30 17.67 11.53 -4.82
CA SER A 30 17.05 10.58 -3.89
C SER A 30 17.57 10.72 -2.47
N PHE A 31 16.64 10.66 -1.50
CA PHE A 31 16.98 10.60 -0.08
C PHE A 31 17.62 9.28 0.39
N LYS A 32 17.80 8.31 -0.52
CA LYS A 32 18.52 7.06 -0.24
C LYS A 32 20.01 7.16 -0.52
N HIS A 33 20.45 8.16 -1.28
CA HIS A 33 21.84 8.29 -1.66
C HIS A 33 22.68 8.90 -0.52
N PRO A 34 23.95 8.51 -0.34
CA PRO A 34 24.78 9.00 0.78
C PRO A 34 25.01 10.51 0.82
N HIS A 35 24.75 11.24 -0.27
CA HIS A 35 24.93 12.70 -0.34
C HIS A 35 24.09 13.45 0.70
N VAL A 36 22.94 12.90 1.09
CA VAL A 36 22.01 13.49 2.08
C VAL A 36 22.68 13.68 3.44
N ALA A 37 23.64 12.81 3.78
CA ALA A 37 24.36 12.85 5.04
C ALA A 37 25.54 13.84 5.03
N ASN A 38 25.86 14.47 3.90
CA ASN A 38 26.97 15.42 3.79
C ASN A 38 26.55 16.79 4.34
N PRO A 39 27.14 17.28 5.44
CA PRO A 39 26.78 18.58 6.02
C PRO A 39 27.02 19.76 5.07
N ARG A 40 27.92 19.63 4.09
CA ARG A 40 28.20 20.69 3.09
C ARG A 40 27.06 20.88 2.09
N LEU A 41 26.19 19.89 1.94
CA LEU A 41 25.02 19.94 1.05
C LEU A 41 23.74 20.33 1.82
N GLN A 42 23.77 20.25 3.15
CA GLN A 42 22.67 20.67 4.02
C GLN A 42 22.64 22.19 4.17
N MET A 43 22.09 22.87 3.17
CA MET A 43 22.06 24.33 3.10
C MET A 43 20.65 24.90 3.29
N ALA A 44 20.53 25.96 4.09
CA ALA A 44 19.27 26.66 4.30
C ALA A 44 18.88 27.56 3.11
N SER A 45 19.86 28.11 2.38
CA SER A 45 19.65 29.01 1.23
C SER A 45 20.59 28.67 0.06
N PRO A 46 20.31 27.59 -0.70
CA PRO A 46 21.12 27.15 -1.85
C PRO A 46 20.73 27.80 -3.19
N GLU A 47 19.73 28.68 -3.23
CA GLU A 47 19.10 29.19 -4.46
C GLU A 47 20.09 29.82 -5.44
N GLU A 48 20.87 30.81 -4.99
CA GLU A 48 21.82 31.52 -5.86
C GLU A 48 22.86 30.57 -6.48
N LYS A 49 23.34 29.60 -5.72
CA LYS A 49 24.32 28.62 -6.22
C LYS A 49 23.73 27.67 -7.25
N CYS A 50 22.47 27.26 -7.06
CA CYS A 50 21.79 26.40 -8.03
C CYS A 50 21.50 27.16 -9.33
N GLN A 51 21.06 28.42 -9.24
CA GLN A 51 20.78 29.28 -10.40
C GLN A 51 22.01 29.61 -11.24
N GLN A 52 23.21 29.58 -10.64
CA GLN A 52 24.46 29.78 -11.37
C GLN A 52 24.85 28.59 -12.26
N VAL A 53 24.32 27.38 -12.00
CA VAL A 53 24.77 26.14 -12.64
C VAL A 53 23.66 25.44 -13.43
N LEU A 54 22.41 25.52 -12.94
CA LEU A 54 21.27 24.81 -13.49
C LEU A 54 20.26 25.80 -14.09
N GLU A 55 19.56 25.36 -15.13
CA GLU A 55 18.49 26.14 -15.74
C GLU A 55 17.11 25.81 -15.14
N PRO A 56 16.14 26.75 -15.19
CA PRO A 56 14.77 26.47 -14.80
C PRO A 56 14.10 25.35 -15.60
N PRO A 57 13.36 24.42 -14.95
CA PRO A 57 12.96 24.43 -13.53
C PRO A 57 13.88 23.57 -12.62
N TYR A 58 15.04 23.11 -13.11
CA TYR A 58 15.94 22.22 -12.36
C TYR A 58 16.72 22.96 -11.27
N ASP A 59 17.02 24.25 -11.46
CA ASP A 59 17.57 25.12 -10.43
C ASP A 59 16.74 25.13 -9.14
N GLU A 60 15.42 25.38 -9.27
CA GLU A 60 14.46 25.42 -8.19
C GLU A 60 14.28 24.04 -7.56
N MET A 61 14.26 22.99 -8.39
CA MET A 61 14.16 21.60 -7.94
C MET A 61 15.34 21.22 -7.03
N PHE A 62 16.59 21.47 -7.46
CA PHE A 62 17.76 21.08 -6.68
C PHE A 62 18.04 22.03 -5.52
N ALA A 63 17.68 23.31 -5.61
CA ALA A 63 17.68 24.21 -4.46
C ALA A 63 16.72 23.71 -3.36
N ALA A 64 15.50 23.33 -3.74
CA ALA A 64 14.54 22.75 -2.80
C ALA A 64 15.02 21.41 -2.22
N HIS A 65 15.73 20.58 -3.01
CA HIS A 65 16.35 19.34 -2.53
C HIS A 65 17.40 19.59 -1.45
N LEU A 66 18.34 20.51 -1.68
CA LEU A 66 19.38 20.85 -0.70
C LEU A 66 18.75 21.44 0.59
N ARG A 67 17.73 22.30 0.48
CA ARG A 67 16.93 22.75 1.65
C ARG A 67 16.22 21.60 2.36
N CYS A 68 15.70 20.64 1.61
CA CYS A 68 15.06 19.46 2.17
C CYS A 68 16.08 18.63 2.98
N THR A 69 17.32 18.45 2.48
CA THR A 69 18.36 17.75 3.25
C THR A 69 18.72 18.47 4.55
N TYR A 70 18.74 19.81 4.54
CA TYR A 70 18.93 20.63 5.75
C TYR A 70 17.78 20.45 6.76
N ALA A 71 16.53 20.51 6.30
CA ALA A 71 15.35 20.30 7.15
C ALA A 71 15.34 18.89 7.76
N VAL A 72 15.68 17.87 6.99
CA VAL A 72 15.81 16.48 7.47
C VAL A 72 16.93 16.34 8.49
N GLY A 73 18.08 16.98 8.25
CA GLY A 73 19.20 17.02 9.22
C GLY A 73 18.80 17.62 10.56
N ASN A 74 17.88 18.59 10.55
CA ASN A 74 17.33 19.24 11.75
C ASN A 74 16.07 18.56 12.32
N HIS A 75 15.69 17.38 11.81
CA HIS A 75 14.46 16.67 12.19
C HIS A 75 13.15 17.45 11.99
N ASP A 76 13.13 18.45 11.09
CA ASP A 76 11.91 19.15 10.69
C ASP A 76 11.28 18.49 9.45
N PHE A 77 10.44 17.48 9.69
CA PHE A 77 9.78 16.76 8.60
C PHE A 77 8.62 17.55 7.97
N ILE A 78 8.12 18.59 8.64
CA ILE A 78 7.08 19.46 8.08
C ILE A 78 7.70 20.33 7.00
N GLU A 79 8.86 20.93 7.29
CA GLU A 79 9.59 21.73 6.30
C GLU A 79 10.17 20.85 5.19
N ALA A 80 10.68 19.66 5.52
CA ALA A 80 11.11 18.69 4.51
C ALA A 80 9.98 18.33 3.54
N TYR A 81 8.76 18.10 4.03
CA TYR A 81 7.60 17.83 3.18
C TYR A 81 7.25 18.99 2.24
N LYS A 82 7.31 20.24 2.71
CA LYS A 82 7.09 21.42 1.86
C LYS A 82 8.17 21.53 0.79
N CYS A 83 9.44 21.36 1.16
CA CYS A 83 10.55 21.35 0.20
C CYS A 83 10.34 20.25 -0.85
N GLN A 84 9.97 19.04 -0.43
CA GLN A 84 9.68 17.95 -1.35
C GLN A 84 8.49 18.24 -2.28
N THR A 85 7.48 18.98 -1.80
CA THR A 85 6.37 19.45 -2.65
C THR A 85 6.87 20.34 -3.79
N VAL A 86 7.77 21.28 -3.49
CA VAL A 86 8.42 22.14 -4.49
C VAL A 86 9.22 21.30 -5.48
N ILE A 87 10.02 20.32 -5.00
CA ILE A 87 10.77 19.40 -5.87
C ILE A 87 9.85 18.71 -6.88
N VAL A 88 8.73 18.13 -6.42
CA VAL A 88 7.79 17.44 -7.31
C VAL A 88 7.12 18.41 -8.30
N GLN A 89 6.76 19.62 -7.87
CA GLN A 89 6.15 20.63 -8.74
C GLN A 89 7.11 21.14 -9.82
N SER A 90 8.38 21.40 -9.47
CA SER A 90 9.43 21.77 -10.41
C SER A 90 9.76 20.64 -11.38
N PHE A 91 9.90 19.42 -10.86
CA PHE A 91 10.05 18.23 -11.70
C PHE A 91 8.87 18.06 -12.67
N LEU A 92 7.63 18.25 -12.21
CA LEU A 92 6.45 18.09 -13.05
C LEU A 92 6.43 19.08 -14.23
N ARG A 93 6.87 20.33 -14.02
CA ARG A 93 7.02 21.33 -15.10
C ARG A 93 8.01 20.84 -16.17
N ALA A 94 9.19 20.37 -15.76
CA ALA A 94 10.15 19.79 -16.70
C ALA A 94 9.55 18.56 -17.39
N PHE A 95 9.03 17.60 -16.61
CA PHE A 95 8.51 16.34 -17.10
C PHE A 95 7.36 16.49 -18.09
N GLN A 96 6.57 17.56 -18.01
CA GLN A 96 5.55 17.90 -19.00
C GLN A 96 6.15 18.45 -20.31
N ALA A 97 7.25 19.21 -20.23
CA ALA A 97 7.90 19.82 -21.38
C ALA A 97 8.63 18.79 -22.25
N HIS A 98 9.23 17.75 -21.66
CA HIS A 98 9.81 16.63 -22.39
C HIS A 98 8.72 15.93 -23.22
N LYS A 99 8.77 15.97 -24.55
CA LYS A 99 7.83 15.24 -25.39
C LYS A 99 8.51 13.98 -25.92
N GLU A 100 7.80 12.86 -25.90
CA GLU A 100 8.28 11.60 -26.52
C GLU A 100 9.61 11.09 -25.94
N GLU A 101 9.85 11.37 -24.66
CA GLU A 101 11.06 10.97 -23.93
C GLU A 101 10.67 10.45 -22.54
N ASN A 102 11.32 9.38 -22.07
CA ASN A 102 11.07 8.79 -20.75
C ASN A 102 12.32 8.72 -19.85
N TRP A 103 13.44 9.31 -20.24
CA TRP A 103 14.68 9.28 -19.45
C TRP A 103 14.47 9.76 -18.00
N ALA A 104 13.54 10.68 -17.77
CA ALA A 104 13.23 11.24 -16.46
C ALA A 104 12.36 10.32 -15.57
N LEU A 105 11.94 9.13 -16.02
CA LEU A 105 11.15 8.19 -15.22
C LEU A 105 11.84 7.75 -13.91
N PRO A 106 13.14 7.43 -13.87
CA PRO A 106 13.81 7.08 -12.62
C PRO A 106 13.80 8.25 -11.63
N VAL A 107 13.92 9.50 -12.12
CA VAL A 107 13.83 10.72 -11.30
C VAL A 107 12.43 10.83 -10.69
N MET A 108 11.39 10.63 -11.51
CA MET A 108 10.00 10.56 -11.05
C MET A 108 9.82 9.51 -9.94
N TYR A 109 10.43 8.33 -10.08
CA TYR A 109 10.33 7.27 -9.07
C TYR A 109 10.94 7.68 -7.74
N ALA A 110 12.10 8.34 -7.76
CA ALA A 110 12.76 8.85 -6.56
C ALA A 110 11.90 9.91 -5.87
N VAL A 111 11.53 10.98 -6.59
CA VAL A 111 10.81 12.12 -5.99
C VAL A 111 9.41 11.74 -5.50
N ALA A 112 8.72 10.82 -6.19
CA ALA A 112 7.40 10.33 -5.78
C ALA A 112 7.47 9.43 -4.54
N LEU A 113 8.50 8.60 -4.42
CA LEU A 113 8.72 7.78 -3.22
C LEU A 113 9.01 8.67 -2.02
N ASP A 114 9.91 9.64 -2.17
CA ASP A 114 10.35 10.53 -1.11
C ASP A 114 9.20 11.45 -0.66
N LEU A 115 8.38 11.96 -1.60
CA LEU A 115 7.15 12.69 -1.28
C LEU A 115 6.22 11.91 -0.36
N ARG A 116 5.96 10.63 -0.67
CA ARG A 116 5.10 9.78 0.19
C ARG A 116 5.73 9.57 1.56
N VAL A 117 7.05 9.35 1.64
CA VAL A 117 7.76 9.12 2.91
C VAL A 117 7.73 10.37 3.78
N PHE A 118 8.01 11.55 3.22
CA PHE A 118 7.96 12.81 3.97
C PHE A 118 6.55 13.20 4.35
N ALA A 119 5.55 13.02 3.48
CA ALA A 119 4.15 13.24 3.84
C ALA A 119 3.74 12.41 5.06
N ASN A 120 4.15 11.14 5.09
CA ASN A 120 3.90 10.27 6.23
C ASN A 120 4.62 10.73 7.51
N ASN A 121 5.86 11.20 7.42
CA ASN A 121 6.61 11.66 8.58
C ASN A 121 6.08 13.00 9.11
N ALA A 122 5.73 13.93 8.22
CA ALA A 122 5.10 15.21 8.54
C ALA A 122 3.74 15.01 9.22
N ASP A 123 2.90 14.10 8.69
CA ASP A 123 1.62 13.73 9.32
C ASP A 123 1.84 13.22 10.75
N GLN A 124 2.81 12.33 10.96
CA GLN A 124 3.11 11.82 12.31
C GLN A 124 3.57 12.92 13.26
N GLN A 125 4.39 13.86 12.80
CA GLN A 125 4.82 15.00 13.62
C GLN A 125 3.65 15.95 13.95
N LEU A 126 2.80 16.27 12.99
CA LEU A 126 1.66 17.16 13.18
C LEU A 126 0.60 16.56 14.09
N VAL A 127 0.32 15.26 13.94
CA VAL A 127 -0.62 14.53 14.82
C VAL A 127 -0.09 14.50 16.25
N LYS A 128 1.21 14.25 16.46
CA LYS A 128 1.83 14.33 17.80
C LYS A 128 1.75 15.73 18.41
N LYS A 129 1.81 16.77 17.60
CA LYS A 129 1.66 18.18 18.03
C LYS A 129 0.18 18.62 18.16
N GLY A 130 -0.79 17.75 17.88
CA GLY A 130 -2.23 18.08 17.90
C GLY A 130 -2.68 19.09 16.85
N LYS A 131 -1.86 19.34 15.80
CA LYS A 131 -2.08 20.40 14.81
C LYS A 131 -2.73 19.92 13.50
N SER A 132 -2.85 18.61 13.28
CA SER A 132 -3.49 18.08 12.08
C SER A 132 -4.15 16.71 12.33
N LYS A 133 -5.07 16.35 11.42
CA LYS A 133 -5.71 15.05 11.35
C LYS A 133 -4.78 14.03 10.70
N VAL A 134 -4.94 12.76 11.05
CA VAL A 134 -4.19 11.66 10.42
C VAL A 134 -4.55 11.62 8.93
N GLY A 135 -3.54 11.76 8.05
CA GLY A 135 -3.71 11.62 6.61
C GLY A 135 -3.78 12.93 5.82
N ASP A 136 -3.78 14.11 6.46
CA ASP A 136 -3.94 15.40 5.75
C ASP A 136 -2.76 15.68 4.79
N MET A 137 -1.52 15.48 5.21
CA MET A 137 -0.35 15.64 4.34
C MET A 137 -0.31 14.53 3.29
N LEU A 138 -0.73 13.31 3.64
CA LEU A 138 -0.81 12.21 2.68
C LEU A 138 -1.84 12.47 1.56
N GLU A 139 -2.96 13.12 1.86
CA GLU A 139 -3.95 13.52 0.86
C GLU A 139 -3.38 14.54 -0.12
N LYS A 140 -2.74 15.59 0.39
CA LYS A 140 -2.07 16.62 -0.43
C LYS A 140 -0.96 16.01 -1.29
N ALA A 141 -0.18 15.09 -0.75
CA ALA A 141 0.82 14.34 -1.51
C ALA A 141 0.20 13.50 -2.63
N ALA A 142 -0.95 12.87 -2.39
CA ALA A 142 -1.64 12.08 -3.40
C ALA A 142 -2.11 12.93 -4.58
N GLU A 143 -2.52 14.18 -4.36
CA GLU A 143 -2.90 15.11 -5.45
C GLU A 143 -1.73 15.40 -6.38
N LEU A 144 -0.52 15.62 -5.83
CA LEU A 144 0.69 15.82 -6.64
C LEU A 144 1.07 14.56 -7.41
N LEU A 145 1.01 13.38 -6.79
CA LEU A 145 1.25 12.10 -7.46
C LEU A 145 0.22 11.82 -8.56
N MET A 146 -1.03 12.22 -8.36
CA MET A 146 -2.07 12.17 -9.40
C MET A 146 -1.74 13.06 -10.59
N SER A 147 -1.13 14.22 -10.37
CA SER A 147 -0.66 15.09 -11.46
C SER A 147 0.45 14.42 -12.28
N CYS A 148 1.44 13.79 -11.62
CA CYS A 148 2.45 12.98 -12.32
C CYS A 148 1.80 11.83 -13.12
N PHE A 149 0.79 11.18 -12.53
CA PHE A 149 0.09 10.06 -13.17
C PHE A 149 -0.66 10.52 -14.43
N ARG A 150 -1.31 11.68 -14.39
CA ARG A 150 -2.01 12.26 -15.54
C ARG A 150 -1.04 12.53 -16.69
N VAL A 151 0.15 13.06 -16.42
CA VAL A 151 1.19 13.30 -17.44
C VAL A 151 1.60 11.98 -18.12
N CYS A 152 1.83 10.93 -17.33
CA CYS A 152 2.16 9.60 -17.88
C CYS A 152 0.99 9.01 -18.69
N ALA A 153 -0.24 9.13 -18.19
CA ALA A 153 -1.42 8.56 -18.83
C ALA A 153 -1.80 9.27 -20.14
N SER A 154 -1.53 10.58 -20.25
CA SER A 154 -1.77 11.38 -21.46
C SER A 154 -0.73 11.16 -22.57
N ASP A 155 0.33 10.40 -22.31
CA ASP A 155 1.40 10.18 -23.27
C ASP A 155 1.01 9.12 -24.31
N THR A 156 0.25 9.57 -25.32
CA THR A 156 -0.30 8.71 -26.38
C THR A 156 0.51 8.73 -27.68
N ARG A 157 1.42 9.69 -27.84
CA ARG A 157 2.18 9.91 -29.09
C ARG A 157 3.52 9.20 -29.13
N ALA A 158 4.14 9.00 -27.96
CA ALA A 158 5.42 8.31 -27.85
C ALA A 158 5.33 6.85 -28.31
N GLY A 159 6.41 6.34 -28.89
CA GLY A 159 6.61 4.91 -29.07
C GLY A 159 6.53 4.17 -27.72
N ILE A 160 6.22 2.88 -27.76
CA ILE A 160 6.06 2.08 -26.53
C ILE A 160 7.33 2.14 -25.67
N GLU A 161 8.50 2.08 -26.28
CA GLU A 161 9.80 2.09 -25.59
C GLU A 161 10.09 3.43 -24.89
N ASP A 162 9.76 4.54 -25.54
CA ASP A 162 10.01 5.90 -25.03
C ASP A 162 8.83 6.49 -24.24
N SER A 163 7.78 5.70 -24.03
CA SER A 163 6.57 6.21 -23.39
C SER A 163 6.74 6.39 -21.89
N LYS A 164 6.20 7.48 -21.36
CA LYS A 164 6.04 7.73 -19.92
C LYS A 164 5.03 6.80 -19.27
N LYS A 165 4.22 6.07 -20.06
CA LYS A 165 3.27 5.08 -19.53
C LYS A 165 3.94 4.00 -18.69
N TRP A 166 5.22 3.71 -18.92
CA TRP A 166 6.03 2.85 -18.04
C TRP A 166 6.05 3.31 -16.57
N GLY A 167 5.84 4.61 -16.33
CA GLY A 167 5.76 5.18 -15.00
C GLY A 167 4.43 5.00 -14.27
N MET A 168 3.35 4.63 -14.97
CA MET A 168 2.00 4.60 -14.42
C MET A 168 1.88 3.61 -13.25
N LEU A 169 2.38 2.38 -13.40
CA LEU A 169 2.20 1.35 -12.37
C LEU A 169 2.96 1.71 -11.08
N PHE A 170 4.13 2.34 -11.20
CA PHE A 170 4.86 2.83 -10.02
C PHE A 170 4.03 3.86 -9.25
N LEU A 171 3.49 4.86 -9.94
CA LEU A 171 2.67 5.91 -9.33
C LEU A 171 1.40 5.35 -8.70
N VAL A 172 0.70 4.45 -9.40
CA VAL A 172 -0.46 3.74 -8.87
C VAL A 172 -0.11 2.98 -7.59
N ASN A 173 1.03 2.30 -7.55
CA ASN A 173 1.50 1.62 -6.35
C ASN A 173 1.77 2.59 -5.20
N GLN A 174 2.33 3.79 -5.45
CA GLN A 174 2.51 4.81 -4.42
C GLN A 174 1.16 5.32 -3.90
N LEU A 175 0.23 5.64 -4.81
CA LEU A 175 -1.13 6.11 -4.53
C LEU A 175 -1.92 5.07 -3.72
N PHE A 176 -1.84 3.78 -4.05
CA PHE A 176 -2.45 2.72 -3.26
C PHE A 176 -1.93 2.69 -1.82
N LYS A 177 -0.62 2.89 -1.60
CA LYS A 177 -0.09 2.92 -0.22
C LYS A 177 -0.69 4.09 0.57
N ILE A 178 -0.97 5.20 -0.09
CA ILE A 178 -1.63 6.37 0.51
C ILE A 178 -3.11 6.07 0.76
N TYR A 179 -3.87 5.70 -0.27
CA TYR A 179 -5.33 5.52 -0.20
C TYR A 179 -5.77 4.43 0.77
N PHE A 180 -5.02 3.34 0.87
CA PHE A 180 -5.27 2.32 1.91
C PHE A 180 -4.97 2.82 3.32
N LYS A 181 -4.02 3.76 3.47
CA LYS A 181 -3.66 4.32 4.77
C LYS A 181 -4.68 5.35 5.26
N ILE A 182 -5.20 6.18 4.36
CA ILE A 182 -6.25 7.18 4.67
C ILE A 182 -7.68 6.61 4.54
N ASN A 183 -7.81 5.32 4.26
CA ASN A 183 -9.10 4.63 4.07
C ASN A 183 -10.01 5.21 2.96
N LYS A 184 -9.42 5.76 1.87
CA LYS A 184 -10.15 6.26 0.69
C LYS A 184 -10.10 5.26 -0.46
N LEU A 185 -10.60 4.03 -0.24
CA LEU A 185 -10.50 2.92 -1.20
C LEU A 185 -11.23 3.16 -2.53
N HIS A 186 -12.27 3.99 -2.54
CA HIS A 186 -13.03 4.32 -3.76
C HIS A 186 -12.15 4.98 -4.85
N LEU A 187 -11.13 5.73 -4.44
CA LEU A 187 -10.17 6.40 -5.35
C LEU A 187 -9.26 5.42 -6.10
N CYS A 188 -9.20 4.15 -5.69
CA CYS A 188 -8.42 3.14 -6.38
C CYS A 188 -9.08 2.70 -7.71
N LYS A 189 -10.41 2.78 -7.83
CA LYS A 189 -11.15 2.22 -8.98
C LYS A 189 -10.76 2.86 -10.33
N PRO A 190 -10.60 4.20 -10.45
CA PRO A 190 -10.12 4.80 -11.70
C PRO A 190 -8.69 4.38 -12.06
N LEU A 191 -7.81 4.25 -11.06
CA LEU A 191 -6.42 3.84 -11.26
C LEU A 191 -6.31 2.40 -11.75
N ILE A 192 -7.12 1.50 -11.18
CA ILE A 192 -7.20 0.09 -11.61
C ILE A 192 -7.59 0.03 -13.08
N ARG A 193 -8.67 0.73 -13.45
CA ARG A 193 -9.15 0.78 -14.84
C ARG A 193 -8.09 1.27 -15.82
N ALA A 194 -7.36 2.32 -15.47
CA ALA A 194 -6.34 2.88 -16.34
C ALA A 194 -5.13 1.94 -16.56
N ILE A 195 -4.76 1.13 -15.56
CA ILE A 195 -3.73 0.11 -15.70
C ILE A 195 -4.25 -1.08 -16.50
N ASP A 196 -5.47 -1.55 -16.22
CA ASP A 196 -6.06 -2.69 -16.90
C ASP A 196 -6.34 -2.42 -18.38
N SER A 197 -6.62 -1.16 -18.75
CA SER A 197 -6.79 -0.73 -20.15
C SER A 197 -5.47 -0.43 -20.86
N SER A 198 -4.33 -0.48 -20.17
CA SER A 198 -3.02 -0.18 -20.77
C SER A 198 -2.43 -1.41 -21.44
N ASN A 199 -1.86 -1.21 -22.64
CA ASN A 199 -1.17 -2.26 -23.39
C ASN A 199 0.09 -2.78 -22.67
N LEU A 200 0.62 -2.02 -21.68
CA LEU A 200 1.82 -2.37 -20.91
C LEU A 200 1.56 -3.26 -19.68
N ARG A 201 0.30 -3.65 -19.42
CA ARG A 201 -0.12 -4.28 -18.16
C ARG A 201 0.76 -5.47 -17.74
N ASP A 202 1.20 -6.27 -18.70
CA ASP A 202 1.95 -7.49 -18.44
C ASP A 202 3.48 -7.31 -18.53
N ASP A 203 3.95 -6.20 -19.09
CA ASP A 203 5.38 -5.91 -19.30
C ASP A 203 6.05 -5.20 -18.12
N TYR A 204 5.28 -4.66 -17.18
CA TYR A 204 5.85 -4.09 -15.96
C TYR A 204 6.63 -5.14 -15.15
N SER A 205 7.66 -4.69 -14.45
CA SER A 205 8.44 -5.56 -13.57
C SER A 205 7.57 -6.36 -12.59
N THR A 206 7.95 -7.62 -12.34
CA THR A 206 7.24 -8.52 -11.43
C THR A 206 7.05 -7.90 -10.04
N ALA A 207 8.05 -7.15 -9.55
CA ALA A 207 7.97 -6.47 -8.26
C ALA A 207 6.83 -5.43 -8.19
N GLN A 208 6.66 -4.64 -9.25
CA GLN A 208 5.56 -3.68 -9.34
C GLN A 208 4.21 -4.38 -9.51
N ARG A 209 4.14 -5.43 -10.34
CA ARG A 209 2.92 -6.24 -10.55
C ARG A 209 2.46 -6.92 -9.26
N VAL A 210 3.38 -7.49 -8.47
CA VAL A 210 3.06 -8.09 -7.15
C VAL A 210 2.47 -7.05 -6.19
N THR A 211 3.06 -5.85 -6.13
CA THR A 211 2.55 -4.77 -5.27
C THR A 211 1.14 -4.35 -5.70
N TYR A 212 0.93 -4.17 -7.00
CA TYR A 212 -0.36 -3.80 -7.57
C TYR A 212 -1.42 -4.87 -7.26
N ARG A 213 -1.12 -6.13 -7.58
CA ARG A 213 -2.04 -7.25 -7.39
C ARG A 213 -2.40 -7.45 -5.91
N TYR A 214 -1.45 -7.24 -5.00
CA TYR A 214 -1.73 -7.24 -3.55
C TYR A 214 -2.79 -6.21 -3.15
N TYR A 215 -2.68 -4.96 -3.62
CA TYR A 215 -3.65 -3.92 -3.28
C TYR A 215 -5.01 -4.11 -3.96
N VAL A 216 -5.02 -4.49 -5.24
CA VAL A 216 -6.28 -4.76 -5.97
C VAL A 216 -7.02 -5.94 -5.34
N GLY A 217 -6.32 -7.02 -5.00
CA GLY A 217 -6.92 -8.17 -4.32
C GLY A 217 -7.49 -7.83 -2.94
N ARG A 218 -6.80 -6.97 -2.16
CA ARG A 218 -7.34 -6.45 -0.89
C ARG A 218 -8.60 -5.62 -1.08
N LYS A 219 -8.62 -4.76 -2.12
CA LYS A 219 -9.82 -3.97 -2.44
C LYS A 219 -11.00 -4.90 -2.81
N ALA A 220 -10.77 -5.89 -3.68
CA ALA A 220 -11.78 -6.87 -4.06
C ALA A 220 -12.32 -7.64 -2.85
N MET A 221 -11.45 -8.01 -1.89
CA MET A 221 -11.85 -8.63 -0.63
C MET A 221 -12.80 -7.73 0.18
N PHE A 222 -12.51 -6.43 0.28
CA PHE A 222 -13.39 -5.47 0.97
C PHE A 222 -14.72 -5.26 0.25
N ASP A 223 -14.71 -5.30 -1.08
CA ASP A 223 -15.92 -5.27 -1.92
C ASP A 223 -16.69 -6.60 -1.90
N SER A 224 -16.24 -7.60 -1.12
CA SER A 224 -16.78 -8.97 -1.06
C SER A 224 -16.73 -9.76 -2.38
N ASP A 225 -15.92 -9.33 -3.35
CA ASP A 225 -15.60 -10.12 -4.54
C ASP A 225 -14.45 -11.09 -4.22
N PHE A 226 -14.80 -12.20 -3.58
CA PHE A 226 -13.81 -13.15 -3.07
C PHE A 226 -13.11 -13.95 -4.18
N LYS A 227 -13.76 -14.17 -5.32
CA LYS A 227 -13.15 -14.88 -6.46
C LYS A 227 -12.04 -14.02 -7.07
N GLN A 228 -12.34 -12.75 -7.34
CA GLN A 228 -11.33 -11.83 -7.84
C GLN A 228 -10.23 -11.63 -6.79
N ALA A 229 -10.58 -11.43 -5.52
CA ALA A 229 -9.58 -11.29 -4.46
C ALA A 229 -8.61 -12.48 -4.41
N GLU A 230 -9.11 -13.71 -4.56
CA GLU A 230 -8.31 -14.93 -4.59
C GLU A 230 -7.31 -14.93 -5.74
N GLU A 231 -7.75 -14.64 -6.96
CA GLU A 231 -6.90 -14.62 -8.16
C GLU A 231 -5.74 -13.63 -7.98
N TYR A 232 -6.07 -12.40 -7.61
CA TYR A 232 -5.10 -11.32 -7.44
C TYR A 232 -4.11 -11.59 -6.29
N LEU A 233 -4.58 -12.07 -5.14
CA LEU A 233 -3.72 -12.35 -3.99
C LEU A 233 -2.88 -13.63 -4.19
N SER A 234 -3.40 -14.64 -4.88
CA SER A 234 -2.64 -15.85 -5.23
C SER A 234 -1.49 -15.50 -6.17
N PHE A 235 -1.76 -14.72 -7.23
CA PHE A 235 -0.72 -14.20 -8.11
C PHE A 235 0.37 -13.45 -7.32
N ALA A 236 -0.03 -12.55 -6.42
CA ALA A 236 0.91 -11.78 -5.62
C ALA A 236 1.78 -12.69 -4.74
N PHE A 237 1.21 -13.75 -4.14
CA PHE A 237 1.93 -14.67 -3.26
C PHE A 237 2.94 -15.54 -4.02
N GLU A 238 2.54 -16.06 -5.18
CA GLU A 238 3.34 -16.94 -6.03
C GLU A 238 4.52 -16.20 -6.64
N HIS A 239 4.29 -14.98 -7.14
CA HIS A 239 5.31 -14.17 -7.81
C HIS A 239 6.13 -13.30 -6.84
N CYS A 240 5.78 -13.28 -5.54
CA CYS A 240 6.59 -12.61 -4.53
C CYS A 240 7.93 -13.36 -4.34
N HIS A 241 9.02 -12.61 -4.29
CA HIS A 241 10.37 -13.16 -4.14
C HIS A 241 10.49 -14.05 -2.90
N ARG A 242 11.20 -15.18 -3.04
CA ARG A 242 11.29 -16.23 -2.01
C ARG A 242 11.96 -15.75 -0.72
N SER A 243 12.90 -14.81 -0.80
CA SER A 243 13.55 -14.22 0.38
C SER A 243 12.68 -13.17 1.10
N SER A 244 11.64 -12.65 0.45
CA SER A 244 10.78 -11.58 1.00
C SER A 244 9.69 -12.14 1.92
N GLN A 245 10.10 -12.83 2.99
CA GLN A 245 9.20 -13.51 3.94
C GLN A 245 8.15 -12.57 4.54
N LYS A 246 8.54 -11.33 4.87
CA LYS A 246 7.62 -10.31 5.38
C LYS A 246 6.50 -9.98 4.39
N ASN A 247 6.82 -9.86 3.10
CA ASN A 247 5.83 -9.56 2.06
C ASN A 247 4.91 -10.76 1.82
N LYS A 248 5.45 -11.98 1.77
CA LYS A 248 4.64 -13.20 1.68
C LYS A 248 3.67 -13.34 2.84
N ARG A 249 4.14 -13.08 4.06
CA ARG A 249 3.29 -13.05 5.26
C ARG A 249 2.19 -12.00 5.15
N MET A 250 2.49 -10.79 4.68
CA MET A 250 1.48 -9.74 4.46
C MET A 250 0.41 -10.16 3.46
N ILE A 251 0.80 -10.80 2.35
CA ILE A 251 -0.15 -11.30 1.36
C ILE A 251 -1.05 -12.38 1.97
N LEU A 252 -0.46 -13.33 2.69
CA LEU A 252 -1.19 -14.44 3.33
C LEU A 252 -2.24 -13.98 4.34
N ILE A 253 -1.98 -12.91 5.09
CA ILE A 253 -2.96 -12.35 6.04
C ILE A 253 -4.31 -12.04 5.36
N TYR A 254 -4.29 -11.63 4.08
CA TYR A 254 -5.50 -11.34 3.31
C TYR A 254 -5.96 -12.54 2.46
N LEU A 255 -5.02 -13.34 1.95
CA LEU A 255 -5.35 -14.51 1.12
C LEU A 255 -6.03 -15.62 1.93
N LEU A 256 -5.62 -15.84 3.18
CA LEU A 256 -6.16 -16.90 4.04
C LEU A 256 -7.67 -16.75 4.29
N PRO A 257 -8.19 -15.61 4.79
CA PRO A 257 -9.63 -15.41 4.92
C PRO A 257 -10.41 -15.65 3.62
N VAL A 258 -9.87 -15.16 2.49
CA VAL A 258 -10.50 -15.31 1.17
C VAL A 258 -10.60 -16.78 0.77
N LYS A 259 -9.51 -17.53 0.86
CA LYS A 259 -9.49 -18.98 0.56
C LYS A 259 -10.45 -19.74 1.48
N MET A 260 -10.49 -19.41 2.78
CA MET A 260 -11.41 -20.04 3.74
C MET A 260 -12.88 -19.78 3.40
N LEU A 261 -13.22 -18.56 2.96
CA LEU A 261 -14.58 -18.22 2.51
C LEU A 261 -14.98 -18.99 1.24
N LEU A 262 -14.01 -19.28 0.37
CA LEU A 262 -14.19 -20.13 -0.80
C LEU A 262 -14.18 -21.64 -0.45
N GLY A 263 -13.97 -21.99 0.82
CA GLY A 263 -14.00 -23.37 1.32
C GLY A 263 -12.66 -24.09 1.33
N HIS A 264 -11.56 -23.39 1.02
CA HIS A 264 -10.21 -23.92 1.07
C HIS A 264 -9.53 -23.56 2.39
N MET A 265 -9.30 -24.58 3.23
CA MET A 265 -8.69 -24.41 4.54
C MET A 265 -7.16 -24.51 4.47
N PRO A 266 -6.41 -23.65 5.18
CA PRO A 266 -4.95 -23.72 5.18
C PRO A 266 -4.41 -24.91 5.98
N THR A 267 -3.21 -25.37 5.61
CA THR A 267 -2.49 -26.38 6.38
C THR A 267 -1.75 -25.75 7.57
N ILE A 268 -1.58 -26.53 8.65
CA ILE A 268 -0.87 -26.08 9.86
C ILE A 268 0.59 -25.74 9.53
N GLU A 269 1.23 -26.48 8.63
CA GLU A 269 2.61 -26.23 8.20
C GLU A 269 2.78 -24.86 7.55
N LEU A 270 1.83 -24.46 6.69
CA LEU A 270 1.81 -23.14 6.08
C LEU A 270 1.73 -22.04 7.14
N LEU A 271 0.84 -22.22 8.13
CA LEU A 271 0.66 -21.25 9.22
C LEU A 271 1.91 -21.13 10.09
N LYS A 272 2.57 -22.25 10.40
CA LYS A 272 3.85 -22.26 11.14
C LYS A 272 4.94 -21.53 10.36
N LYS A 273 5.09 -21.85 9.06
CA LYS A 273 6.13 -21.29 8.19
C LYS A 273 6.10 -19.75 8.12
N TYR A 274 4.91 -19.15 8.13
CA TYR A 274 4.75 -17.70 8.02
C TYR A 274 4.32 -17.00 9.32
N HIS A 275 4.38 -17.70 10.45
CA HIS A 275 4.00 -17.17 11.77
C HIS A 275 2.57 -16.58 11.79
N LEU A 276 1.60 -17.42 11.38
CA LEU A 276 0.16 -17.11 11.28
C LEU A 276 -0.68 -18.11 12.09
N MET A 277 -0.16 -18.61 13.21
CA MET A 277 -0.85 -19.59 14.06
C MET A 277 -2.18 -19.10 14.64
N GLN A 278 -2.43 -17.79 14.65
CA GLN A 278 -3.72 -17.21 15.01
C GLN A 278 -4.87 -17.74 14.15
N PHE A 279 -4.59 -18.18 12.92
CA PHE A 279 -5.59 -18.77 12.02
C PHE A 279 -5.87 -20.25 12.30
N ALA A 280 -5.07 -20.93 13.14
CA ALA A 280 -5.19 -22.37 13.33
C ALA A 280 -6.53 -22.76 13.99
N GLU A 281 -6.91 -22.06 15.07
CA GLU A 281 -8.17 -22.30 15.78
C GLU A 281 -9.38 -21.94 14.90
N VAL A 282 -9.29 -20.84 14.16
CA VAL A 282 -10.32 -20.44 13.17
C VAL A 282 -10.49 -21.54 12.11
N THR A 283 -9.37 -22.05 11.57
CA THR A 283 -9.39 -23.10 10.55
C THR A 283 -10.03 -24.39 11.07
N LYS A 284 -9.69 -24.79 12.31
CA LYS A 284 -10.29 -25.94 12.97
C LYS A 284 -11.80 -25.74 13.15
N ALA A 285 -12.22 -24.61 13.70
CA ALA A 285 -13.62 -24.30 13.96
C ALA A 285 -14.48 -24.35 12.69
N VAL A 286 -14.01 -23.72 11.60
CA VAL A 286 -14.73 -23.71 10.33
C VAL A 286 -14.81 -25.11 9.73
N SER A 287 -13.70 -25.86 9.76
CA SER A 287 -13.66 -27.25 9.26
C SER A 287 -14.60 -28.17 10.04
N GLU A 288 -14.72 -27.95 11.35
CA GLU A 288 -15.57 -28.75 12.22
C GLU A 288 -17.05 -28.33 12.19
N GLY A 289 -17.37 -27.15 11.66
CA GLY A 289 -18.72 -26.57 11.77
C GLY A 289 -19.04 -26.12 13.21
N ASN A 290 -18.02 -25.83 14.02
CA ASN A 290 -18.19 -25.45 15.42
C ASN A 290 -18.22 -23.91 15.57
N LEU A 291 -19.44 -23.36 15.68
CA LEU A 291 -19.65 -21.91 15.81
C LEU A 291 -19.17 -21.34 17.15
N LEU A 292 -19.27 -22.12 18.23
CA LEU A 292 -18.80 -21.69 19.55
C LEU A 292 -17.28 -21.50 19.51
N LEU A 293 -16.56 -22.52 19.03
CA LEU A 293 -15.11 -22.46 18.88
C LEU A 293 -14.67 -21.34 17.93
N LEU A 294 -15.45 -21.08 16.86
CA LEU A 294 -15.15 -19.97 15.96
C LEU A 294 -15.22 -18.62 16.69
N ASN A 295 -16.29 -18.39 17.47
CA ASN A 295 -16.43 -17.15 18.23
C ASN A 295 -15.31 -17.00 19.26
N GLU A 296 -14.97 -18.06 19.99
CA GLU A 296 -13.86 -18.07 20.95
C GLU A 296 -12.53 -17.74 20.28
N ALA A 297 -12.24 -18.34 19.13
CA ALA A 297 -11.01 -18.09 18.37
C ALA A 297 -10.93 -16.64 17.85
N LEU A 298 -12.05 -16.09 17.39
CA LEU A 298 -12.12 -14.69 16.94
C LEU A 298 -11.90 -13.71 18.11
N THR A 299 -12.50 -13.96 19.26
CA THR A 299 -12.33 -13.15 20.47
C THR A 299 -10.90 -13.23 20.99
N LYS A 300 -10.33 -14.44 21.10
CA LYS A 300 -8.97 -14.68 21.60
C LYS A 300 -7.90 -13.93 20.79
N HIS A 301 -8.10 -13.81 19.48
CA HIS A 301 -7.15 -13.17 18.56
C HIS A 301 -7.68 -11.86 17.96
N GLU A 302 -8.68 -11.26 18.58
CA GLU A 302 -9.39 -10.07 18.10
C GLU A 302 -8.43 -8.91 17.79
N THR A 303 -7.54 -8.59 18.73
CA THR A 303 -6.57 -7.49 18.60
C THR A 303 -5.66 -7.66 17.37
N PHE A 304 -5.27 -8.89 17.04
CA PHE A 304 -4.47 -9.20 15.87
C PHE A 304 -5.27 -9.02 14.58
N PHE A 305 -6.50 -9.54 14.53
CA PHE A 305 -7.36 -9.46 13.34
C PHE A 305 -7.86 -8.04 13.06
N ILE A 306 -8.18 -7.27 14.09
CA ILE A 306 -8.55 -5.84 13.98
C ILE A 306 -7.36 -5.05 13.45
N ARG A 307 -6.16 -5.23 14.02
CA ARG A 307 -4.95 -4.55 13.55
C ARG A 307 -4.62 -4.86 12.09
N CYS A 308 -4.90 -6.08 11.64
CA CYS A 308 -4.72 -6.48 10.25
C CYS A 308 -5.84 -5.99 9.31
N GLY A 309 -6.98 -5.52 9.87
CA GLY A 309 -8.15 -5.07 9.12
C GLY A 309 -8.94 -6.22 8.49
N ILE A 310 -8.90 -7.42 9.05
CA ILE A 310 -9.56 -8.62 8.50
C ILE A 310 -10.65 -9.20 9.41
N PHE A 311 -10.86 -8.65 10.60
CA PHE A 311 -11.82 -9.16 11.58
C PHE A 311 -13.22 -9.34 10.97
N LEU A 312 -13.75 -8.30 10.33
CA LEU A 312 -15.08 -8.33 9.68
C LEU A 312 -15.16 -9.35 8.53
N ILE A 313 -14.04 -9.63 7.85
CA ILE A 313 -13.98 -10.65 6.80
C ILE A 313 -14.04 -12.05 7.43
N LEU A 314 -13.33 -12.26 8.54
CA LEU A 314 -13.36 -13.52 9.27
C LEU A 314 -14.71 -13.79 9.91
N GLU A 315 -15.46 -12.77 10.34
CA GLU A 315 -16.82 -12.97 10.83
C GLU A 315 -17.77 -13.58 9.79
N LYS A 316 -17.56 -13.29 8.49
CA LYS A 316 -18.33 -13.90 7.40
C LYS A 316 -18.13 -15.42 7.33
N LEU A 317 -17.07 -15.98 7.93
CA LEU A 317 -16.86 -17.43 8.03
C LEU A 317 -17.93 -18.13 8.86
N LYS A 318 -18.72 -17.41 9.68
CA LYS A 318 -19.89 -17.97 10.37
C LYS A 318 -20.83 -18.66 9.39
N ILE A 319 -21.04 -18.08 8.19
CA ILE A 319 -21.90 -18.66 7.14
C ILE A 319 -21.36 -20.02 6.67
N ILE A 320 -20.06 -20.10 6.39
CA ILE A 320 -19.40 -21.35 5.95
C ILE A 320 -19.41 -22.39 7.08
N THR A 321 -19.28 -21.93 8.32
CA THR A 321 -19.32 -22.80 9.51
C THR A 321 -20.71 -23.40 9.71
N TYR A 322 -21.77 -22.60 9.59
CA TYR A 322 -23.15 -23.08 9.58
C TYR A 322 -23.37 -24.12 8.47
N ARG A 323 -22.94 -23.82 7.24
CA ARG A 323 -23.03 -24.76 6.11
C ARG A 323 -22.37 -26.11 6.44
N ASN A 324 -21.16 -26.07 7.01
CA ASN A 324 -20.43 -27.28 7.38
C ASN A 324 -21.10 -28.05 8.53
N LEU A 325 -21.69 -27.35 9.50
CA LEU A 325 -22.50 -27.94 10.57
C LEU A 325 -23.72 -28.67 9.99
N PHE A 326 -24.51 -28.00 9.14
CA PHE A 326 -25.68 -28.61 8.52
C PHE A 326 -25.30 -29.81 7.66
N LYS A 327 -24.21 -29.72 6.88
CA LYS A 327 -23.69 -30.86 6.10
C LYS A 327 -23.40 -32.06 6.99
N LYS A 328 -22.77 -31.86 8.15
CA LYS A 328 -22.53 -32.93 9.13
C LYS A 328 -23.82 -33.50 9.70
N VAL A 329 -24.75 -32.66 10.13
CA VAL A 329 -26.04 -33.10 10.70
C VAL A 329 -26.84 -33.92 9.68
N VAL A 330 -26.90 -33.47 8.42
CA VAL A 330 -27.57 -34.22 7.34
C VAL A 330 -26.89 -35.56 7.08
N THR A 331 -25.55 -35.59 7.04
CA THR A 331 -24.79 -36.84 6.88
C THR A 331 -25.06 -37.82 8.03
N LEU A 332 -25.12 -37.33 9.27
CA LEU A 332 -25.43 -38.14 10.45
C LEU A 332 -26.89 -38.65 10.42
N LYS A 333 -27.84 -37.80 10.01
CA LYS A 333 -29.27 -38.16 9.92
C LYS A 333 -29.57 -39.15 8.80
N ALA A 334 -28.78 -39.15 7.72
CA ALA A 334 -28.85 -40.16 6.66
C ALA A 334 -28.39 -41.55 7.16
N ILE A 335 -27.57 -41.61 8.23
CA ILE A 335 -27.08 -42.84 8.84
C ILE A 335 -28.01 -43.32 9.98
N SER A 336 -28.76 -42.42 10.62
CA SER A 336 -29.77 -42.77 11.63
C SER A 336 -30.91 -41.72 11.67
N PRO A 337 -32.19 -42.11 11.50
CA PRO A 337 -33.30 -41.15 11.50
C PRO A 337 -33.57 -40.63 12.92
N ILE A 338 -32.89 -39.54 13.30
CA ILE A 338 -33.14 -38.85 14.57
C ILE A 338 -34.36 -37.92 14.43
N SER A 339 -35.31 -38.08 15.35
CA SER A 339 -36.54 -37.29 15.54
C SER A 339 -36.27 -35.78 15.62
N THR A 340 -37.18 -34.98 15.05
CA THR A 340 -37.12 -33.51 14.89
C THR A 340 -36.93 -32.70 16.18
N ARG A 341 -37.01 -33.31 17.38
CA ARG A 341 -36.77 -32.64 18.66
C ARG A 341 -35.31 -32.30 18.97
N SER A 342 -34.33 -32.90 18.27
CA SER A 342 -32.89 -32.62 18.51
C SER A 342 -32.35 -31.37 17.81
N TRP A 343 -33.14 -30.73 16.94
CA TRP A 343 -32.69 -29.55 16.18
C TRP A 343 -32.61 -28.29 17.04
N SER A 344 -33.44 -28.19 18.08
CA SER A 344 -33.48 -27.04 19.00
C SER A 344 -32.42 -27.09 20.10
N SER A 345 -31.65 -28.16 20.23
CA SER A 345 -30.52 -28.26 21.18
C SER A 345 -29.18 -27.92 20.53
N ALA A 346 -29.00 -28.16 19.23
CA ALA A 346 -27.77 -27.84 18.50
C ALA A 346 -27.60 -26.33 18.18
N SER A 347 -28.70 -25.55 18.22
CA SER A 347 -28.72 -24.13 17.88
C SER A 347 -28.82 -23.17 19.07
N ARG A 348 -28.75 -23.65 20.33
CA ARG A 348 -28.79 -22.76 21.50
C ARG A 348 -27.43 -22.10 21.74
N THR A 349 -27.30 -20.88 21.24
CA THR A 349 -26.38 -19.86 21.79
C THR A 349 -26.79 -19.51 23.23
N PRO A 350 -25.85 -19.29 24.17
CA PRO A 350 -26.19 -18.74 25.48
C PRO A 350 -26.58 -17.26 25.29
N SER A 351 -27.83 -16.93 25.62
CA SER A 351 -28.28 -15.55 25.76
C SER A 351 -27.56 -14.91 26.94
N LEU A 352 -26.76 -13.87 26.68
CA LEU A 352 -26.31 -12.91 27.70
C LEU A 352 -27.55 -12.26 28.33
N HIS A 353 -27.84 -12.60 29.58
CA HIS A 353 -28.75 -11.83 30.44
C HIS A 353 -27.99 -10.61 30.97
N CYS A 354 -28.42 -9.41 30.57
CA CYS A 354 -28.09 -8.16 31.26
C CYS A 354 -29.26 -7.82 32.19
N PRO A 355 -29.09 -7.82 33.53
CA PRO A 355 -30.15 -7.47 34.44
C PRO A 355 -30.05 -5.99 34.78
N GLN A 356 -30.82 -5.15 34.08
CA GLN A 356 -31.31 -3.85 34.57
C GLN A 356 -32.10 -3.16 33.45
N CYS A 357 -33.43 -3.21 33.56
CA CYS A 357 -34.39 -2.21 33.09
C CYS A 357 -35.78 -2.75 33.46
N VAL A 358 -36.14 -2.57 34.72
CA VAL A 358 -37.51 -2.68 35.22
C VAL A 358 -38.08 -1.25 35.21
N ASP A 359 -39.34 -1.17 34.80
CA ASP A 359 -40.28 -0.03 34.86
C ASP A 359 -40.18 1.04 33.75
N ALA A 360 -41.09 0.94 32.78
CA ALA A 360 -42.35 1.69 32.82
C ALA A 360 -43.15 1.48 31.51
N GLN A 361 -44.40 1.03 31.66
CA GLN A 361 -45.52 1.23 30.73
C GLN A 361 -46.62 1.96 31.51
N PRO A 362 -47.63 2.56 30.86
CA PRO A 362 -47.89 2.62 29.41
C PRO A 362 -47.51 3.95 28.75
#